data_AF-A0A8K1D8Q6-F1
#
_entry.id   AF-A0A8K1D8Q6-F1
#
_cell.length_a   1.000
_cell.length_b   1.000
_cell.length_c   1.000
_cell.angle_alpha   90.00
_cell.angle_beta   90.00
_cell.angle_gamma   90.00
#
_symmetry.space_group_name_H-M   'P 1'
#
loop_
_entity.id
_entity.type
_entity.pdbx_description
1 polymer ?
#
loop_
_entity_poly.entity_id
_entity_poly.type
_entity_poly.pdbx_seq_one_letter_code
_entity_poly.pdbx_strand_id
1 'polypeptide(L)'
;MAPREEVAYVTCTYRGTCIEQPDFLATVDLNPRSPTYGQVLHRLPVPNLKDELHSAGWAPACGCSDSGAAAKRTKLVLPGLISSRIYVVDVGGSPCRPPRICKMIEPVDVFWKCNKGYLAVTHALPNGDILIANMGDPAGNGKAFIADLVISPDDRFLFLCNWWHGDIRQYELLRGCKPRLVGQVRGQGHQ
;
A
#
# COMPACT_ATOMS: atom_id res chain seq x y z
N MET A 1 -2.53 15.16 -21.69
CA MET A 1 -2.93 13.77 -21.36
C MET A 1 -1.71 13.09 -20.75
N ALA A 2 -1.84 12.40 -19.62
CA ALA A 2 -0.71 11.68 -19.03
C ALA A 2 -0.24 10.55 -19.98
N PRO A 3 1.06 10.22 -20.02
CA PRO A 3 1.56 9.10 -20.80
C PRO A 3 0.91 7.79 -20.37
N ARG A 4 0.80 6.83 -21.31
CA ARG A 4 0.25 5.50 -21.02
C ARG A 4 1.26 4.70 -20.21
N GLU A 5 0.78 3.95 -19.23
CA GLU A 5 1.64 3.07 -18.44
C GLU A 5 2.16 1.89 -19.25
N GLU A 6 3.45 1.59 -19.07
CA GLU A 6 4.15 0.50 -19.75
C GLU A 6 4.32 -0.74 -18.88
N VAL A 7 4.17 -0.60 -17.56
CA VAL A 7 4.29 -1.71 -16.60
C VAL A 7 3.25 -1.64 -15.50
N ALA A 8 2.84 -2.80 -14.99
CA ALA A 8 2.11 -2.94 -13.73
C ALA A 8 2.94 -3.70 -12.70
N TYR A 9 2.76 -3.34 -11.43
CA TYR A 9 3.29 -4.08 -10.29
C TYR A 9 2.13 -4.72 -9.54
N VAL A 10 2.16 -6.05 -9.40
CA VAL A 10 1.05 -6.83 -8.84
C VAL A 10 1.56 -7.65 -7.66
N THR A 11 0.97 -7.45 -6.50
CA THR A 11 1.22 -8.30 -5.33
C THR A 11 0.57 -9.66 -5.55
N CYS A 12 1.34 -10.73 -5.35
CA CYS A 12 0.88 -12.10 -5.52
C CYS A 12 1.10 -12.86 -4.22
N THR A 13 0.02 -13.45 -3.70
CA THR A 13 0.04 -14.20 -2.45
C THR A 13 -0.13 -15.70 -2.73
N TYR A 14 0.65 -16.53 -2.03
CA TYR A 14 0.41 -17.96 -1.96
C TYR A 14 -0.38 -18.36 -0.71
N ARG A 15 -0.67 -17.44 0.20
CA ARG A 15 -1.50 -17.72 1.38
C ARG A 15 -2.91 -18.13 0.95
N GLY A 16 -3.46 -19.14 1.62
CA GLY A 16 -4.76 -19.72 1.26
C GLY A 16 -4.68 -20.74 0.11
N THR A 17 -3.48 -20.98 -0.44
CA THR A 17 -3.21 -22.07 -1.38
C THR A 17 -2.45 -23.20 -0.70
N CYS A 18 -2.28 -24.33 -1.40
CA CYS A 18 -1.45 -25.45 -0.94
C CYS A 18 0.04 -25.29 -1.29
N ILE A 19 0.48 -24.10 -1.72
CA ILE A 19 1.86 -23.83 -2.14
C ILE A 19 2.64 -23.20 -0.98
N GLU A 20 3.70 -23.87 -0.54
CA GLU A 20 4.59 -23.37 0.52
C GLU A 20 5.77 -22.59 -0.08
N GLN A 21 5.47 -21.39 -0.60
CA GLN A 21 6.47 -20.47 -1.13
C GLN A 21 6.21 -19.04 -0.63
N PRO A 22 7.23 -18.18 -0.59
CA PRO A 22 7.04 -16.79 -0.26
C PRO A 22 6.16 -16.09 -1.29
N ASP A 23 5.42 -15.09 -0.82
CA ASP A 23 4.70 -14.17 -1.69
C ASP A 23 5.70 -13.41 -2.60
N PHE A 24 5.23 -12.78 -3.66
CA PHE A 24 6.10 -12.04 -4.57
C PHE A 24 5.42 -10.83 -5.20
N LEU A 25 6.24 -9.88 -5.64
CA LEU A 25 5.81 -8.80 -6.52
C LEU A 25 6.08 -9.19 -7.98
N ALA A 26 5.03 -9.24 -8.80
CA ALA A 26 5.15 -9.42 -10.23
C ALA A 26 5.29 -8.06 -10.93
N THR A 27 6.20 -7.96 -11.90
CA THR A 27 6.24 -6.88 -12.89
C THR A 27 5.65 -7.39 -14.19
N VAL A 28 4.57 -6.78 -14.65
CA VAL A 28 3.82 -7.18 -15.85
C VAL A 28 4.02 -6.14 -16.94
N ASP A 29 4.32 -6.58 -18.15
CA ASP A 29 4.43 -5.72 -19.33
C ASP A 29 3.04 -5.30 -19.83
N LEU A 30 2.82 -3.99 -19.90
CA LEU A 30 1.57 -3.40 -20.39
C LEU A 30 1.72 -2.72 -21.75
N ASN A 31 2.89 -2.75 -22.38
CA ASN A 31 3.12 -2.11 -23.67
C ASN A 31 2.63 -3.00 -24.83
N PRO A 32 1.57 -2.64 -25.59
CA PRO A 32 1.01 -3.47 -26.67
C PRO A 32 1.94 -3.62 -27.86
N ARG A 33 3.00 -2.80 -27.94
CA ARG A 33 4.04 -2.89 -28.96
C ARG A 33 5.19 -3.80 -28.55
N SER A 34 5.22 -4.24 -27.29
CA SER A 34 6.24 -5.13 -26.77
C SER A 34 5.96 -6.58 -27.18
N PRO A 35 6.98 -7.37 -27.57
CA PRO A 35 6.81 -8.80 -27.81
C PRO A 35 6.39 -9.59 -26.56
N THR A 36 6.57 -9.01 -25.37
CA THR A 36 6.19 -9.61 -24.08
C THR A 36 4.92 -9.01 -23.48
N TYR A 37 4.11 -8.29 -24.28
CA TYR A 37 2.85 -7.70 -23.80
C TYR A 37 1.98 -8.72 -23.05
N GLY A 38 1.53 -8.36 -21.85
CA GLY A 38 0.69 -9.21 -21.00
C GLY A 38 1.46 -10.30 -20.25
N GLN A 39 2.79 -10.35 -20.34
CA GLN A 39 3.62 -11.34 -19.65
C GLN A 39 4.27 -10.77 -18.38
N VAL A 40 4.62 -11.66 -17.46
CA VAL A 40 5.41 -11.33 -16.27
C VAL A 40 6.87 -11.22 -16.66
N LEU A 41 7.43 -10.01 -16.59
CA LEU A 41 8.84 -9.73 -16.84
C LEU A 41 9.73 -10.17 -15.67
N HIS A 42 9.28 -9.88 -14.45
CA HIS A 42 10.04 -10.15 -13.24
C HIS A 42 9.14 -10.64 -12.12
N ARG A 43 9.68 -11.54 -11.28
CA ARG A 43 9.09 -11.96 -10.00
C ARG A 43 10.11 -11.66 -8.92
N LEU A 44 9.78 -10.76 -8.01
CA LEU A 44 10.57 -10.46 -6.82
C LEU A 44 9.93 -11.19 -5.63
N PRO A 45 10.40 -12.39 -5.24
CA PRO A 45 9.94 -13.03 -4.02
C PRO A 45 10.34 -12.21 -2.80
N VAL A 46 9.42 -12.08 -1.84
CA VAL A 46 9.78 -11.61 -0.50
C VAL A 46 10.50 -12.75 0.24
N PRO A 47 11.34 -12.44 1.25
CA PRO A 47 12.16 -13.47 1.88
C PRO A 47 11.43 -14.32 2.92
N ASN A 48 10.20 -13.94 3.32
CA ASN A 48 9.46 -14.62 4.38
C ASN A 48 8.20 -15.31 3.85
N LEU A 49 7.81 -16.40 4.50
CA LEU A 49 6.56 -17.10 4.22
C LEU A 49 5.37 -16.44 4.90
N LYS A 50 4.18 -16.61 4.29
CA LYS A 50 2.86 -16.31 4.91
C LYS A 50 2.66 -14.84 5.30
N ASP A 51 3.29 -13.90 4.59
CA ASP A 51 3.07 -12.46 4.79
C ASP A 51 1.66 -12.03 4.42
N GLU A 52 1.09 -12.64 3.37
CA GLU A 52 -0.11 -12.18 2.67
C GLU A 52 0.05 -10.77 2.13
N LEU A 53 0.88 -10.61 1.07
CA LEU A 53 0.93 -9.37 0.32
C LEU A 53 -0.46 -9.05 -0.27
N HIS A 54 -1.09 -8.01 0.25
CA HIS A 54 -2.50 -7.71 -0.02
C HIS A 54 -2.70 -6.39 -0.77
N SER A 55 -1.88 -5.39 -0.49
CA SER A 55 -1.93 -4.09 -1.15
C SER A 55 -0.52 -3.60 -1.51
N ALA A 56 -0.46 -2.60 -2.38
CA ALA A 56 0.75 -1.86 -2.65
C ALA A 56 0.41 -0.37 -2.80
N GLY A 57 1.23 0.48 -2.20
CA GLY A 57 1.13 1.93 -2.35
C GLY A 57 2.46 2.53 -2.78
N TRP A 58 2.42 3.63 -3.52
CA TRP A 58 3.63 4.38 -3.84
C TRP A 58 4.12 5.12 -2.60
N ALA A 59 5.44 5.13 -2.38
CA ALA A 59 6.04 6.13 -1.52
C ALA A 59 5.93 7.52 -2.20
N PRO A 60 5.91 8.61 -1.42
CA PRO A 60 6.01 9.96 -1.94
C PRO A 60 7.20 10.10 -2.89
N ALA A 61 7.02 10.89 -3.95
CA ALA A 61 8.09 11.12 -4.90
C ALA A 61 9.22 11.90 -4.21
N CYS A 62 10.46 11.44 -4.36
CA CYS A 62 11.62 12.16 -3.86
C CYS A 62 12.06 13.18 -4.93
N GLY A 63 11.95 14.47 -4.64
CA GLY A 63 12.44 15.54 -5.52
C GLY A 63 11.90 16.92 -5.12
N CYS A 64 12.79 17.90 -5.06
CA CYS A 64 12.44 19.32 -4.93
C CYS A 64 11.69 19.74 -6.20
N SER A 65 10.54 20.40 -6.06
CA SER A 65 9.73 20.93 -7.17
C SER A 65 10.33 22.16 -7.87
N ASP A 66 11.59 22.51 -7.59
CA ASP A 66 12.24 23.73 -8.08
C ASP A 66 12.68 23.65 -9.55
N SER A 67 12.70 22.44 -10.11
CA SER A 67 12.80 22.19 -11.54
C SER A 67 11.49 21.56 -11.96
N GLY A 68 10.71 22.21 -12.83
CA GLY A 68 9.36 21.80 -13.27
C GLY A 68 9.21 20.42 -13.94
N ALA A 69 10.09 19.47 -13.67
CA ALA A 69 9.96 18.06 -13.97
C ALA A 69 9.11 17.37 -12.88
N ALA A 70 8.11 16.60 -13.30
CA ALA A 70 7.31 15.79 -12.39
C ALA A 70 8.21 14.80 -11.62
N ALA A 71 8.21 14.88 -10.29
CA ALA A 71 8.99 13.99 -9.45
C ALA A 71 8.59 12.52 -9.69
N LYS A 72 9.55 11.67 -10.07
CA LYS A 72 9.29 10.27 -10.42
C LYS A 72 9.15 9.44 -9.14
N ARG A 73 8.02 8.74 -9.00
CA ARG A 73 7.83 7.73 -7.95
C ARG A 73 8.63 6.49 -8.31
N THR A 74 9.55 6.08 -7.43
CA THR A 74 10.47 4.95 -7.68
C THR A 74 10.41 3.87 -6.62
N LYS A 75 9.66 4.09 -5.52
CA LYS A 75 9.55 3.15 -4.42
C LYS A 75 8.10 2.75 -4.20
N LEU A 76 7.86 1.45 -4.10
CA LEU A 76 6.60 0.87 -3.65
C LEU A 76 6.74 0.42 -2.19
N VAL A 77 5.65 0.53 -1.45
CA VAL A 77 5.51 0.07 -0.07
C VAL A 77 4.47 -1.05 -0.07
N LEU A 78 4.87 -2.22 0.40
CA LEU A 78 4.10 -3.46 0.35
C LEU A 78 3.94 -3.97 1.79
N PRO A 79 2.80 -3.71 2.44
CA PRO A 79 2.48 -4.34 3.72
C PRO A 79 2.02 -5.80 3.54
N GLY A 80 2.43 -6.65 4.48
CA GLY A 80 1.87 -7.98 4.68
C GLY A 80 0.66 -7.92 5.61
N LEU A 81 -0.50 -8.39 5.12
CA LEU A 81 -1.76 -8.34 5.85
C LEU A 81 -1.74 -9.20 7.11
N ILE A 82 -0.94 -10.25 7.15
CA ILE A 82 -0.97 -11.21 8.27
C ILE A 82 0.27 -11.09 9.12
N SER A 83 1.43 -10.98 8.48
CA SER A 83 2.66 -10.77 9.22
C SER A 83 2.75 -9.37 9.82
N SER A 84 2.09 -8.37 9.25
CA SER A 84 2.31 -6.94 9.55
C SER A 84 3.72 -6.43 9.21
N ARG A 85 4.46 -7.18 8.38
CA ARG A 85 5.76 -6.76 7.86
C ARG A 85 5.57 -5.72 6.76
N ILE A 86 6.52 -4.79 6.61
CA ILE A 86 6.49 -3.81 5.53
C ILE A 86 7.74 -3.95 4.68
N TYR A 87 7.56 -4.12 3.38
CA TYR A 87 8.64 -4.11 2.40
C TYR A 87 8.64 -2.80 1.63
N VAL A 88 9.80 -2.18 1.48
CA VAL A 88 10.01 -1.06 0.56
C VAL A 88 10.79 -1.56 -0.64
N VAL A 89 10.17 -1.51 -1.81
CA VAL A 89 10.70 -2.05 -3.06
C VAL A 89 11.08 -0.92 -3.99
N ASP A 90 12.31 -0.93 -4.47
CA ASP A 90 12.79 -0.07 -5.54
C ASP A 90 12.37 -0.63 -6.89
N VAL A 91 11.63 0.18 -7.63
CA VAL A 91 11.17 -0.07 -9.00
C VAL A 91 11.66 1.01 -9.97
N GLY A 92 12.58 1.86 -9.53
CA GLY A 92 13.16 2.91 -10.36
C GLY A 92 14.02 2.35 -11.50
N GLY A 93 14.06 3.09 -12.62
CA GLY A 93 14.84 2.73 -13.80
C GLY A 93 13.96 2.27 -14.97
N SER A 94 14.57 1.50 -15.88
CA SER A 94 13.89 0.91 -17.04
C SER A 94 13.02 -0.29 -16.64
N PRO A 95 11.91 -0.57 -17.35
CA PRO A 95 11.08 -1.77 -17.17
C PRO A 95 11.84 -3.10 -17.14
N CYS A 96 12.96 -3.21 -17.87
CA CYS A 96 13.80 -4.42 -17.92
C CYS A 96 14.68 -4.63 -16.68
N ARG A 97 14.69 -3.68 -15.73
CA ARG A 97 15.46 -3.81 -14.49
C ARG A 97 14.58 -4.51 -13.45
N PRO A 98 15.03 -5.63 -12.86
CA PRO A 98 14.25 -6.31 -11.84
C PRO A 98 14.10 -5.43 -10.58
N PRO A 99 12.89 -5.36 -9.99
CA PRO A 99 12.67 -4.71 -8.71
C PRO A 99 13.55 -5.26 -7.60
N ARG A 100 13.84 -4.45 -6.57
CA ARG A 100 14.67 -4.87 -5.43
C ARG A 100 14.10 -4.40 -4.10
N ILE A 101 14.08 -5.27 -3.10
CA ILE A 101 13.78 -4.87 -1.72
C ILE A 101 14.93 -3.99 -1.24
N CYS A 102 14.63 -2.73 -0.87
CA CYS A 102 15.61 -1.78 -0.36
C CYS A 102 15.50 -1.59 1.16
N LYS A 103 14.34 -1.90 1.74
CA LYS A 103 14.16 -1.90 3.19
C LYS A 103 13.08 -2.90 3.58
N MET A 104 13.25 -3.49 4.75
CA MET A 104 12.25 -4.29 5.43
C MET A 104 12.06 -3.72 6.83
N ILE A 105 10.81 -3.60 7.26
CA ILE A 105 10.44 -3.26 8.63
C ILE A 105 9.75 -4.50 9.20
N GLU A 106 10.38 -5.10 10.21
CA GLU A 106 9.88 -6.33 10.83
C GLU A 106 8.60 -6.07 11.63
N PRO A 107 7.71 -7.07 11.76
CA PRO A 107 6.47 -6.93 12.52
C PRO A 107 6.69 -6.43 13.95
N VAL A 108 7.77 -6.91 14.60
CA VAL A 108 8.13 -6.54 15.97
C VAL A 108 8.32 -5.02 16.12
N ASP A 109 8.89 -4.34 15.12
CA ASP A 109 9.03 -2.89 15.13
C ASP A 109 7.66 -2.20 15.07
N VAL A 110 6.76 -2.69 14.21
CA VAL A 110 5.41 -2.14 14.07
C VAL A 110 4.61 -2.34 15.37
N PHE A 111 4.76 -3.51 15.99
CA PHE A 111 4.08 -3.87 17.22
C PHE A 111 4.53 -2.97 18.37
N TRP A 112 5.83 -2.84 18.58
CA TRP A 112 6.36 -2.03 19.69
C TRP A 112 6.18 -0.53 19.49
N LYS A 113 6.32 -0.02 18.26
CA LYS A 113 6.26 1.42 18.00
C LYS A 113 4.84 1.93 17.85
N CYS A 114 3.94 1.11 17.29
CA CYS A 114 2.61 1.57 16.90
C CYS A 114 1.46 0.83 17.60
N ASN A 115 1.73 -0.33 18.22
CA ASN A 115 0.70 -1.24 18.73
C ASN A 115 -0.38 -1.55 17.67
N LYS A 116 0.06 -1.78 16.42
CA LYS A 116 -0.80 -2.09 15.27
C LYS A 116 -0.41 -3.43 14.68
N GLY A 117 -1.39 -4.13 14.13
CA GLY A 117 -1.19 -5.33 13.34
C GLY A 117 -2.19 -5.39 12.19
N TYR A 118 -1.97 -6.35 11.32
CA TYR A 118 -2.78 -6.63 10.14
C TYR A 118 -2.83 -5.44 9.17
N LEU A 119 -1.69 -5.13 8.57
CA LEU A 119 -1.50 -3.93 7.73
C LEU A 119 -2.13 -4.12 6.35
N ALA A 120 -2.96 -3.18 5.93
CA ALA A 120 -3.77 -3.26 4.72
C ALA A 120 -3.40 -2.14 3.74
N VAL A 121 -4.33 -1.22 3.47
CA VAL A 121 -4.20 -0.19 2.43
C VAL A 121 -3.05 0.78 2.72
N THR A 122 -2.25 1.10 1.69
CA THR A 122 -1.14 2.05 1.78
C THR A 122 -1.37 3.27 0.89
N HIS A 123 -1.09 4.46 1.39
CA HIS A 123 -1.26 5.70 0.63
C HIS A 123 -0.17 6.73 0.98
N ALA A 124 0.41 7.38 -0.04
CA ALA A 124 1.30 8.51 0.15
C ALA A 124 0.49 9.74 0.62
N LEU A 125 1.00 10.44 1.62
CA LEU A 125 0.44 11.70 2.07
C LEU A 125 1.14 12.89 1.39
N PRO A 126 0.43 14.02 1.20
CA PRO A 126 0.97 15.24 0.57
C PRO A 126 2.16 15.85 1.33
N ASN A 127 2.23 15.63 2.64
CA ASN A 127 3.32 16.10 3.49
C ASN A 127 4.60 15.25 3.36
N GLY A 128 4.61 14.21 2.53
CA GLY A 128 5.74 13.31 2.35
C GLY A 128 5.77 12.11 3.30
N ASP A 129 4.75 11.92 4.14
CA ASP A 129 4.58 10.72 4.95
C ASP A 129 3.87 9.60 4.17
N ILE A 130 3.87 8.40 4.73
CA ILE A 130 3.12 7.25 4.22
C ILE A 130 2.10 6.85 5.28
N LEU A 131 0.83 6.81 4.90
CA LEU A 131 -0.25 6.25 5.70
C LEU A 131 -0.42 4.77 5.35
N ILE A 132 -0.45 3.93 6.38
CA ILE A 132 -0.77 2.50 6.24
C ILE A 132 -1.95 2.20 7.18
N ALA A 133 -3.08 1.83 6.60
CA ALA A 133 -4.24 1.38 7.34
C ALA A 133 -3.98 -0.02 7.93
N ASN A 134 -4.66 -0.34 9.03
CA ASN A 134 -4.47 -1.60 9.75
C ASN A 134 -5.81 -2.10 10.30
N MET A 135 -5.93 -3.41 10.51
CA MET A 135 -7.19 -4.02 10.93
C MET A 135 -7.26 -4.34 12.42
N GLY A 136 -6.12 -4.45 13.11
CA GLY A 136 -6.10 -4.83 14.52
C GLY A 136 -4.84 -4.44 15.26
N ASP A 137 -4.60 -5.11 16.37
CA ASP A 137 -3.39 -4.99 17.18
C ASP A 137 -2.65 -6.35 17.26
N PRO A 138 -1.41 -6.39 17.82
CA PRO A 138 -0.61 -7.61 17.86
C PRO A 138 -1.23 -8.74 18.69
N ALA A 139 -2.19 -8.43 19.56
CA ALA A 139 -2.91 -9.43 20.35
C ALA A 139 -4.08 -10.07 19.59
N GLY A 140 -4.28 -9.71 18.31
CA GLY A 140 -5.35 -10.25 17.48
C GLY A 140 -6.70 -9.57 17.68
N ASN A 141 -6.77 -8.45 18.42
CA ASN A 141 -8.02 -7.72 18.59
C ASN A 141 -8.30 -6.91 17.31
N GLY A 142 -9.24 -7.40 16.51
CA GLY A 142 -9.75 -6.67 15.35
C GLY A 142 -10.42 -5.36 15.78
N LYS A 143 -9.98 -4.25 15.19
CA LYS A 143 -10.50 -2.89 15.45
C LYS A 143 -11.43 -2.42 14.33
N ALA A 144 -11.11 -2.76 13.07
CA ALA A 144 -11.84 -2.35 11.88
C ALA A 144 -11.37 -3.19 10.67
N PHE A 145 -12.16 -3.22 9.59
CA PHE A 145 -11.67 -3.70 8.28
C PHE A 145 -11.71 -2.51 7.33
N ILE A 146 -10.57 -1.82 7.20
CA ILE A 146 -10.45 -0.68 6.30
C ILE A 146 -10.22 -1.22 4.89
N ALA A 147 -11.30 -1.29 4.11
CA ALA A 147 -11.25 -1.83 2.75
C ALA A 147 -10.61 -0.86 1.77
N ASP A 148 -10.86 0.44 1.97
CA ASP A 148 -10.34 1.48 1.09
C ASP A 148 -10.21 2.82 1.84
N LEU A 149 -9.35 3.68 1.32
CA LEU A 149 -9.17 5.04 1.81
C LEU A 149 -8.96 6.02 0.64
N VAL A 150 -9.52 7.21 0.78
CA VAL A 150 -9.39 8.30 -0.20
C VAL A 150 -9.06 9.60 0.53
N ILE A 151 -8.12 10.37 -0.01
CA ILE A 151 -7.79 11.71 0.48
C ILE A 151 -8.50 12.73 -0.41
N SER A 152 -9.07 13.77 0.20
CA SER A 152 -9.72 14.85 -0.55
C SER A 152 -8.71 15.58 -1.44
N PRO A 153 -9.13 16.14 -2.60
CA PRO A 153 -8.21 16.82 -3.51
C PRO A 153 -7.47 18.03 -2.92
N ASP A 154 -8.00 18.61 -1.84
CA ASP A 154 -7.43 19.73 -1.09
C ASP A 154 -6.61 19.28 0.13
N ASP A 155 -6.36 17.97 0.27
CA ASP A 155 -5.54 17.35 1.32
C ASP A 155 -6.03 17.53 2.76
N ARG A 156 -7.27 18.03 2.94
CA ARG A 156 -7.83 18.32 4.26
C ARG A 156 -8.53 17.15 4.91
N PHE A 157 -9.05 16.21 4.13
CA PHE A 157 -9.88 15.12 4.64
C PHE A 157 -9.39 13.75 4.18
N LEU A 158 -9.41 12.80 5.10
CA LEU A 158 -9.26 11.38 4.84
C LEU A 158 -10.63 10.72 4.99
N PHE A 159 -11.09 10.07 3.93
CA PHE A 159 -12.26 9.21 3.95
C PHE A 159 -11.79 7.76 4.05
N LEU A 160 -12.38 6.98 4.94
CA LEU A 160 -12.11 5.55 5.07
C LEU A 160 -13.42 4.76 5.01
N CYS A 161 -13.40 3.69 4.22
CA CYS A 161 -14.46 2.69 4.18
C CYS A 161 -14.15 1.61 5.22
N ASN A 162 -14.93 1.58 6.29
CA ASN A 162 -14.82 0.58 7.34
C ASN A 162 -15.89 -0.47 7.13
N TRP A 163 -15.51 -1.48 6.35
CA TRP A 163 -16.39 -2.52 5.86
C TRP A 163 -17.05 -3.31 6.99
N TRP A 164 -16.29 -3.66 8.03
CA TRP A 164 -16.83 -4.48 9.13
C TRP A 164 -17.89 -3.73 9.96
N HIS A 165 -17.74 -2.41 10.13
CA HIS A 165 -18.74 -1.61 10.86
C HIS A 165 -19.82 -1.05 9.93
N GLY A 166 -19.74 -1.29 8.62
CA GLY A 166 -20.72 -0.80 7.64
C GLY A 166 -20.77 0.73 7.55
N ASP A 167 -19.65 1.42 7.81
CA ASP A 167 -19.60 2.88 7.84
C ASP A 167 -18.45 3.49 7.03
N ILE A 168 -18.69 4.69 6.52
CA ILE A 168 -17.68 5.57 5.94
C ILE A 168 -17.38 6.63 6.98
N ARG A 169 -16.11 6.86 7.27
CA ARG A 169 -15.69 7.90 8.22
C ARG A 169 -14.84 8.95 7.52
N GLN A 170 -15.07 10.20 7.87
CA GLN A 170 -14.32 11.36 7.42
C GLN A 170 -13.47 11.87 8.58
N TYR A 171 -12.17 11.93 8.38
CA TYR A 171 -11.20 12.49 9.32
C TYR A 171 -10.60 13.77 8.75
N GLU A 172 -10.49 14.78 9.57
CA GLU A 172 -9.74 15.99 9.26
C GLU A 172 -8.24 15.76 9.50
N LEU A 173 -7.44 16.05 8.48
CA LEU A 173 -5.99 16.02 8.50
C LEU A 173 -5.47 17.41 8.87
N LEU A 174 -5.40 17.71 10.17
CA LEU A 174 -4.79 18.95 10.66
C LEU A 174 -3.26 18.92 10.42
N ARG A 175 -2.62 20.10 10.40
CA ARG A 175 -1.14 20.21 10.45
C ARG A 175 -0.64 19.71 11.82
N GLY A 176 -0.51 18.40 11.93
CA GLY A 176 -0.12 17.67 13.14
C GLY A 176 -0.69 16.26 13.04
N CYS A 177 0.14 15.24 13.18
CA CYS A 177 -0.12 13.83 12.83
C CYS A 177 -1.21 13.10 13.66
N LYS A 178 -2.31 13.77 14.03
CA LYS A 178 -3.46 13.21 14.73
C LYS A 178 -4.75 13.52 13.96
N PRO A 179 -5.16 12.62 13.05
CA PRO A 179 -6.44 12.74 12.35
C PRO A 179 -7.61 12.81 13.33
N ARG A 180 -8.56 13.74 13.11
CA ARG A 180 -9.75 13.92 13.96
C ARG A 180 -11.00 13.49 13.22
N LEU A 181 -11.83 12.61 13.80
CA LEU A 181 -13.11 12.22 13.19
C LEU A 181 -14.05 13.44 13.15
N VAL A 182 -14.54 13.79 11.96
CA VAL A 182 -15.43 14.95 11.72
C VAL A 182 -16.74 14.58 11.03
N GLY A 183 -16.83 13.38 10.46
CA GLY A 183 -18.06 12.90 9.83
C GLY A 183 -18.11 11.37 9.81
N GLN A 184 -19.33 10.83 9.83
CA GLN A 184 -19.60 9.40 9.73
C GLN A 184 -20.91 9.19 8.99
N VAL A 185 -20.90 8.32 7.99
CA VAL A 185 -22.08 7.90 7.23
C VAL A 185 -22.18 6.38 7.32
N ARG A 186 -23.30 5.86 7.78
CA ARG A 186 -23.55 4.40 7.79
C ARG A 186 -24.24 4.00 6.50
N GLY A 187 -23.80 2.90 5.89
CA GLY A 187 -24.56 2.24 4.84
C GLY A 187 -25.85 1.70 5.48
N GLN A 188 -27.02 2.00 4.92
CA GLN A 188 -28.26 1.47 5.47
C GLN A 188 -28.28 -0.06 5.30
N GLY A 189 -28.22 -0.77 6.43
CA GLY A 189 -28.15 -2.24 6.49
C GLY A 189 -28.24 -2.75 7.94
N HIS A 190 -29.44 -2.62 8.51
CA HIS A 190 -29.93 -3.12 9.81
C HIS A 190 -29.36 -2.53 11.12
N GLN A 191 -30.30 -2.47 12.08
CA GLN A 191 -30.30 -1.83 13.40
C GLN A 191 -29.20 -2.32 14.34
#